data_AF-A0A428THV0-F1
#
_entry.id   AF-A0A428THV0-F1
#
_cell.length_a   1.000
_cell.length_b   1.000
_cell.length_c   1.000
_cell.angle_alpha   90.00
_cell.angle_beta   90.00
_cell.angle_gamma   90.00
#
_symmetry.space_group_name_H-M   'P 1'
#
loop_
_entity.id
_entity.type
_entity.pdbx_description
1 polymer ?
#
loop_
_entity_poly.entity_id
_entity_poly.type
_entity_poly.pdbx_seq_one_letter_code
_entity_poly.pdbx_strand_id
1 'polypeptide(L)'
;MSSRHQRPPNPRDILDEAIEHNSIPQLAEALQIAQSNPPRNSSYEKFLATALSDCVENGKLDLVKYLLEQESAPLTSLSPTKVWSKFSIPLVELLITHGWDINQQAPRGPTDRCRRLVDLACHDQDIIAWLVDHGARVDGGEYEYEIFPQPAPLLETCALQGSVSTFKYLQEQGARLGRRTLHLATGAAAALGVDPNEAERKKARLEMLRFLVEEVKLDVNAMDTDVPHHARHLGTPICYAASKANGEAVVRWLLEKGADPRIKNMEGADAEYVAQDHGCEKPLAVLREWKAVQGQSG
;
A
#
# COMPACT_ATOMS: atom_id res chain seq x y z
N MET A 1 -32.88 -18.75 -49.27
CA MET A 1 -31.78 -19.23 -48.42
C MET A 1 -31.28 -18.05 -47.61
N SER A 2 -31.84 -17.84 -46.41
CA SER A 2 -31.41 -16.75 -45.54
C SER A 2 -30.02 -17.08 -44.99
N SER A 3 -29.01 -16.40 -45.54
CA SER A 3 -27.70 -16.27 -44.92
C SER A 3 -27.92 -15.78 -43.49
N ARG A 4 -27.87 -16.68 -42.51
CA ARG A 4 -27.71 -16.30 -41.11
C ARG A 4 -26.41 -15.51 -41.07
N HIS A 5 -26.51 -14.20 -40.95
CA HIS A 5 -25.36 -13.37 -40.58
C HIS A 5 -24.89 -13.88 -39.21
N GLN A 6 -23.92 -14.79 -39.22
CA GLN A 6 -23.16 -15.11 -38.02
C GLN A 6 -22.58 -13.79 -37.56
N ARG A 7 -22.95 -13.38 -36.35
CA ARG A 7 -22.37 -12.19 -35.73
C ARG A 7 -20.86 -12.42 -35.72
N PRO A 8 -20.04 -11.45 -36.19
CA PRO A 8 -18.59 -11.61 -36.12
C PRO A 8 -18.21 -11.93 -34.67
N PRO A 9 -17.24 -12.84 -34.46
CA PRO A 9 -16.82 -13.23 -33.12
C PRO A 9 -16.36 -11.98 -32.35
N ASN A 10 -16.68 -11.95 -31.06
CA ASN A 10 -16.37 -10.80 -30.23
C ASN A 10 -14.85 -10.79 -29.96
N PRO A 11 -14.12 -9.71 -30.31
CA PRO A 11 -12.68 -9.66 -30.09
C PRO A 11 -12.30 -9.78 -28.61
N ARG A 12 -13.21 -9.46 -27.69
CA ARG A 12 -12.99 -9.66 -26.25
C ARG A 12 -12.91 -11.14 -25.88
N ASP A 13 -13.80 -11.97 -26.41
CA ASP A 13 -13.86 -13.40 -26.08
C ASP A 13 -12.59 -14.11 -26.60
N ILE A 14 -12.11 -13.75 -27.80
CA ILE A 14 -10.86 -14.29 -28.36
C ILE A 14 -9.64 -13.81 -27.56
N LEU A 15 -9.64 -12.57 -27.09
CA LEU A 15 -8.58 -12.06 -26.21
C LEU A 15 -8.51 -12.86 -24.91
N ASP A 16 -9.66 -13.16 -24.30
CA ASP A 16 -9.71 -13.96 -23.07
C ASP A 16 -9.14 -15.37 -23.30
N GLU A 17 -9.50 -16.02 -24.42
CA GLU A 17 -8.91 -17.31 -24.84
C GLU A 17 -7.40 -17.20 -25.10
N ALA A 18 -6.95 -16.11 -25.73
CA ALA A 18 -5.53 -15.88 -25.99
C ALA A 18 -4.72 -15.76 -24.69
N ILE A 19 -5.27 -15.09 -23.68
CA ILE A 19 -4.68 -14.95 -22.36
C ILE A 19 -4.68 -16.30 -21.62
N GLU A 20 -5.78 -17.04 -21.68
CA GLU A 20 -5.91 -18.38 -21.08
C GLU A 20 -4.83 -19.32 -21.62
N HIS A 21 -4.68 -19.39 -22.95
CA HIS A 21 -3.74 -20.27 -23.63
C HIS A 21 -2.33 -19.69 -23.82
N ASN A 22 -2.08 -18.44 -23.43
CA ASN A 22 -0.83 -17.71 -23.71
C ASN A 22 -0.46 -17.72 -25.22
N SER A 23 -1.44 -17.48 -26.09
CA SER A 23 -1.35 -17.72 -27.53
C SER A 23 -1.24 -16.41 -28.32
N ILE A 24 -0.04 -16.14 -28.88
CA ILE A 24 0.20 -14.99 -29.77
C ILE A 24 -0.71 -15.02 -31.03
N PRO A 25 -0.93 -16.17 -31.70
CA PRO A 25 -1.83 -16.20 -32.86
C PRO A 25 -3.27 -15.78 -32.54
N GLN A 26 -3.82 -16.23 -31.40
CA GLN A 26 -5.17 -15.85 -30.97
C GLN A 26 -5.23 -14.36 -30.58
N LEU A 27 -4.17 -13.85 -29.95
CA LEU A 27 -4.06 -12.41 -29.66
C LEU A 27 -4.07 -11.59 -30.95
N ALA A 28 -3.27 -11.97 -31.95
CA ALA A 28 -3.23 -11.28 -33.24
C ALA A 28 -4.59 -11.31 -33.95
N GLU A 29 -5.31 -12.43 -33.89
CA GLU A 29 -6.68 -12.55 -34.41
C GLU A 29 -7.64 -11.59 -33.69
N ALA A 30 -7.61 -11.54 -32.36
CA ALA A 30 -8.43 -10.63 -31.56
C ALA A 30 -8.20 -9.16 -31.92
N LEU A 31 -6.92 -8.79 -32.10
CA LEU A 31 -6.52 -7.43 -32.48
C LEU A 31 -6.99 -7.06 -33.89
N GLN A 32 -6.82 -7.97 -34.87
CA GLN A 32 -7.27 -7.74 -36.24
C GLN A 32 -8.79 -7.54 -36.33
N ILE A 33 -9.56 -8.32 -35.56
CA ILE A 33 -11.02 -8.18 -35.48
C ILE A 33 -11.39 -6.86 -34.82
N ALA A 34 -10.73 -6.49 -33.72
CA ALA A 34 -10.96 -5.22 -33.02
C ALA A 34 -10.62 -4.00 -33.89
N GLN A 35 -9.60 -4.09 -34.74
CA GLN A 35 -9.24 -3.03 -35.68
C GLN A 35 -10.27 -2.89 -36.81
N SER A 36 -10.75 -4.02 -37.32
CA SER A 36 -11.73 -4.06 -38.42
C SER A 36 -13.15 -3.67 -37.98
N ASN A 37 -13.51 -3.99 -36.74
CA ASN A 37 -14.81 -3.71 -36.13
C ASN A 37 -14.62 -3.14 -34.72
N PRO A 38 -14.26 -1.84 -34.58
CA PRO A 38 -14.09 -1.24 -33.27
C PRO A 38 -15.38 -1.37 -32.44
N PRO A 39 -15.27 -1.64 -31.12
CA PRO A 39 -16.44 -1.75 -30.26
C PRO A 39 -17.29 -0.49 -30.37
N ARG A 40 -18.62 -0.64 -30.41
CA ARG A 40 -19.58 0.47 -30.69
C ARG A 40 -19.37 1.76 -29.85
N ASN A 41 -18.69 1.67 -28.71
CA ASN A 41 -18.39 2.78 -27.79
C ASN A 41 -16.89 2.88 -27.39
N SER A 42 -15.95 2.29 -28.13
CA SER A 42 -14.52 2.29 -27.76
C SER A 42 -13.61 2.41 -28.99
N SER A 43 -12.46 3.06 -28.84
CA SER A 43 -11.42 3.12 -29.88
C SER A 43 -10.58 1.84 -29.88
N TYR A 44 -9.93 1.54 -31.00
CA TYR A 44 -8.93 0.46 -31.08
C TYR A 44 -7.82 0.68 -30.05
N GLU A 45 -7.35 1.92 -29.87
CA GLU A 45 -6.37 2.29 -28.86
C GLU A 45 -6.81 1.92 -27.43
N LYS A 46 -8.07 2.18 -27.07
CA LYS A 46 -8.62 1.77 -25.77
C LYS A 46 -8.70 0.25 -25.63
N PHE A 47 -9.05 -0.46 -26.71
CA PHE A 47 -9.04 -1.92 -26.73
C PHE A 47 -7.63 -2.45 -26.49
N LEU A 48 -6.63 -1.90 -27.18
CA LEU A 48 -5.23 -2.25 -27.06
C LEU A 48 -4.69 -1.98 -25.65
N ALA A 49 -5.03 -0.81 -25.07
CA ALA A 49 -4.71 -0.46 -23.69
C ALA A 49 -5.32 -1.43 -22.67
N THR A 50 -6.52 -1.92 -22.95
CA THR A 50 -7.21 -2.91 -22.09
C THR A 50 -6.58 -4.29 -22.25
N ALA A 51 -6.29 -4.71 -23.48
CA ALA A 51 -5.63 -5.98 -23.76
C ALA A 51 -4.25 -6.08 -23.09
N LEU A 52 -3.45 -5.01 -23.14
CA LEU A 52 -2.18 -4.91 -22.43
C LEU A 52 -2.38 -5.05 -20.92
N SER A 53 -3.34 -4.32 -20.35
CA SER A 53 -3.67 -4.40 -18.94
C SER A 53 -4.05 -5.83 -18.51
N ASP A 54 -4.89 -6.51 -19.29
CA ASP A 54 -5.36 -7.86 -18.95
C ASP A 54 -4.22 -8.88 -19.06
N CYS A 55 -3.33 -8.75 -20.06
CA CYS A 55 -2.14 -9.59 -20.19
C CYS A 55 -1.19 -9.42 -18.99
N VAL A 56 -1.01 -8.19 -18.50
CA VAL A 56 -0.20 -7.90 -17.31
C VAL A 56 -0.82 -8.49 -16.05
N GLU A 57 -2.12 -8.31 -15.81
CA GLU A 57 -2.83 -8.87 -14.64
C GLU A 57 -2.80 -10.41 -14.61
N ASN A 58 -2.65 -11.04 -15.78
CA ASN A 58 -2.51 -12.50 -15.92
C ASN A 58 -1.05 -12.98 -16.00
N GLY A 59 -0.07 -12.07 -15.96
CA GLY A 59 1.36 -12.38 -15.95
C GLY A 59 1.87 -12.99 -17.26
N LYS A 60 1.23 -12.66 -18.39
CA LYS A 60 1.53 -13.24 -19.70
C LYS A 60 2.62 -12.44 -20.41
N LEU A 61 3.87 -12.62 -19.99
CA LEU A 61 5.01 -11.82 -20.45
C LEU A 61 5.21 -11.85 -21.97
N ASP A 62 5.02 -12.99 -22.62
CA ASP A 62 5.16 -13.13 -24.08
C ASP A 62 4.12 -12.28 -24.84
N LEU A 63 2.88 -12.25 -24.34
CA LEU A 63 1.81 -11.44 -24.91
C LEU A 63 2.05 -9.94 -24.66
N VAL A 64 2.50 -9.58 -23.47
CA VAL A 64 2.89 -8.19 -23.15
C VAL A 64 4.00 -7.72 -24.10
N LYS A 65 5.04 -8.56 -24.30
CA LYS A 65 6.12 -8.26 -25.24
C LYS A 65 5.62 -8.06 -26.67
N TYR A 66 4.75 -8.96 -27.15
CA TYR A 66 4.15 -8.83 -28.48
C TYR A 66 3.38 -7.50 -28.63
N LEU A 67 2.54 -7.14 -27.65
CA LEU A 67 1.74 -5.91 -27.67
C LEU A 67 2.60 -4.64 -27.67
N LEU A 68 3.72 -4.63 -26.95
CA LEU A 68 4.60 -3.47 -26.86
C LEU A 68 5.51 -3.33 -28.09
N GLU A 69 6.06 -4.43 -28.60
CA GLU A 69 7.01 -4.40 -29.72
C GLU A 69 6.32 -4.31 -31.09
N GLN A 70 5.19 -5.00 -31.28
CA GLN A 70 4.54 -5.10 -32.60
C GLN A 70 3.37 -4.12 -32.76
N GLU A 71 2.58 -3.91 -31.71
CA GLU A 71 1.34 -3.11 -31.78
C GLU A 71 1.50 -1.71 -31.18
N SER A 72 2.65 -1.40 -30.57
CA SER A 72 2.90 -0.13 -29.87
C SER A 72 1.80 0.22 -28.85
N ALA A 73 1.39 -0.78 -28.05
CA ALA A 73 0.30 -0.64 -27.10
C ALA A 73 0.54 0.51 -26.10
N PRO A 74 -0.45 1.39 -25.87
CA PRO A 74 -0.30 2.52 -24.98
C PRO A 74 -0.22 2.05 -23.52
N LEU A 75 0.76 2.60 -22.79
CA LEU A 75 1.01 2.31 -21.38
C LEU A 75 0.15 3.16 -20.42
N THR A 76 -0.60 4.13 -20.95
CA THR A 76 -1.31 5.17 -20.19
C THR A 76 -2.41 4.62 -19.26
N SER A 77 -2.96 3.44 -19.55
CA SER A 77 -3.98 2.79 -18.72
C SER A 77 -3.40 1.89 -17.62
N LEU A 78 -2.11 1.58 -17.69
CA LEU A 78 -1.51 0.53 -16.88
C LEU A 78 -1.07 1.08 -15.52
N SER A 79 -1.89 0.89 -14.48
CA SER A 79 -1.58 1.37 -13.13
C SER A 79 -0.47 0.55 -12.45
N PRO A 80 0.30 1.16 -11.52
CA PRO A 80 1.29 0.44 -10.71
C PRO A 80 0.70 -0.74 -9.91
N THR A 81 -0.55 -0.62 -9.45
CA THR A 81 -1.22 -1.67 -8.69
C THR A 81 -1.51 -2.92 -9.53
N LYS A 82 -1.84 -2.75 -10.81
CA LYS A 82 -2.00 -3.86 -11.75
C LYS A 82 -0.67 -4.54 -12.03
N VAL A 83 0.39 -3.77 -12.28
CA VAL A 83 1.75 -4.28 -12.46
C VAL A 83 2.21 -5.07 -11.23
N TRP A 84 1.90 -4.57 -10.03
CA TRP A 84 2.27 -5.24 -8.77
C TRP A 84 1.61 -6.62 -8.59
N SER A 85 0.39 -6.81 -9.11
CA SER A 85 -0.36 -8.07 -8.94
C SER A 85 0.36 -9.31 -9.48
N LYS A 86 1.15 -9.12 -10.54
CA LYS A 86 2.01 -10.13 -11.18
C LYS A 86 3.43 -9.60 -11.31
N PHE A 87 3.89 -8.90 -10.29
CA PHE A 87 5.21 -8.29 -10.26
C PHE A 87 6.29 -9.32 -10.61
N SER A 88 7.14 -8.96 -11.55
CA SER A 88 8.40 -9.63 -11.81
C SER A 88 9.37 -8.60 -12.38
N ILE A 89 10.65 -8.73 -12.05
CA ILE A 89 11.70 -7.85 -12.58
C ILE A 89 11.65 -7.80 -14.12
N PRO A 90 11.58 -8.94 -14.86
CA PRO A 90 11.52 -8.91 -16.33
C PRO A 90 10.31 -8.16 -16.89
N LEU A 91 9.15 -8.24 -16.23
CA LEU A 91 7.98 -7.47 -16.64
C LEU A 91 8.23 -5.97 -16.50
N VAL A 92 8.76 -5.54 -15.36
CA VAL A 92 8.99 -4.11 -15.10
C VAL A 92 10.10 -3.55 -15.99
N GLU A 93 11.17 -4.31 -16.22
CA GLU A 93 12.24 -3.96 -17.18
C GLU A 93 11.69 -3.76 -18.59
N LEU A 94 10.82 -4.68 -19.04
CA LEU A 94 10.16 -4.58 -20.34
C LEU A 94 9.29 -3.32 -20.41
N LEU A 95 8.47 -3.06 -19.40
CA LEU A 95 7.62 -1.86 -19.35
C LEU A 95 8.45 -0.56 -19.37
N ILE A 96 9.51 -0.48 -18.56
CA ILE A 96 10.41 0.69 -18.49
C ILE A 96 11.08 0.92 -19.85
N THR A 97 11.54 -0.14 -20.52
CA THR A 97 12.17 -0.05 -21.84
C THR A 97 11.24 0.56 -22.89
N HIS A 98 9.94 0.35 -22.74
CA HIS A 98 8.90 0.94 -23.61
C HIS A 98 8.32 2.26 -23.07
N GLY A 99 8.96 2.88 -22.07
CA GLY A 99 8.61 4.22 -21.58
C GLY A 99 7.58 4.25 -20.46
N TRP A 100 7.35 3.14 -19.76
CA TRP A 100 6.50 3.14 -18.57
C TRP A 100 7.18 3.92 -17.44
N ASP A 101 6.46 4.90 -16.87
CA ASP A 101 6.97 5.72 -15.77
C ASP A 101 6.89 4.95 -14.45
N ILE A 102 8.04 4.52 -13.92
CA ILE A 102 8.17 3.85 -12.61
C ILE A 102 7.64 4.67 -11.44
N ASN A 103 7.57 5.99 -11.60
CA ASN A 103 7.12 6.94 -10.57
C ASN A 103 5.65 7.34 -10.70
N GLN A 104 4.95 6.85 -11.72
CA GLN A 104 3.55 7.18 -11.89
C GLN A 104 2.73 6.72 -10.67
N GLN A 105 1.71 7.49 -10.35
CA GLN A 105 0.80 7.15 -9.27
C GLN A 105 -0.40 6.38 -9.82
N ALA A 106 -0.85 5.38 -9.06
CA ALA A 106 -2.12 4.75 -9.36
C ALA A 106 -3.29 5.76 -9.27
N PRO A 107 -4.41 5.53 -9.97
CA PRO A 107 -5.55 6.43 -9.91
C PRO A 107 -6.02 6.67 -8.47
N ARG A 108 -6.51 7.89 -8.20
CA ARG A 108 -7.10 8.21 -6.90
C ARG A 108 -8.35 7.36 -6.71
N GLY A 109 -8.33 6.49 -5.71
CA GLY A 109 -9.41 5.55 -5.44
C GLY A 109 -9.25 4.90 -4.06
N PRO A 110 -10.32 4.29 -3.53
CA PRO A 110 -10.31 3.67 -2.21
C PRO A 110 -9.31 2.51 -2.10
N THR A 111 -9.09 1.79 -3.19
CA THR A 111 -8.18 0.65 -3.36
C THR A 111 -6.74 1.11 -3.57
N ASP A 112 -6.52 2.00 -4.52
CA ASP A 112 -5.20 2.29 -5.08
C ASP A 112 -4.47 3.42 -4.35
N ARG A 113 -5.19 4.34 -3.68
CA ARG A 113 -4.67 5.41 -2.80
C ARG A 113 -3.42 6.15 -3.33
N CYS A 114 -3.36 6.40 -4.64
CA CYS A 114 -2.22 7.02 -5.32
C CYS A 114 -0.87 6.31 -5.10
N ARG A 115 -0.89 5.01 -4.76
CA ARG A 115 0.33 4.23 -4.54
C ARG A 115 1.12 4.10 -5.84
N ARG A 116 2.43 4.29 -5.71
CA ARG A 116 3.43 3.97 -6.72
C ARG A 116 3.95 2.56 -6.47
N LEU A 117 4.77 2.06 -7.39
CA LEU A 117 5.35 0.72 -7.28
C LEU A 117 6.23 0.58 -6.03
N VAL A 118 6.99 1.63 -5.69
CA VAL A 118 7.84 1.68 -4.48
C VAL A 118 7.03 1.62 -3.17
N ASP A 119 5.81 2.17 -3.14
CA ASP A 119 4.97 2.14 -1.94
C ASP A 119 4.42 0.72 -1.68
N LEU A 120 4.25 -0.08 -2.75
CA LEU A 120 3.77 -1.47 -2.66
C LEU A 120 4.88 -2.43 -2.21
N ALA A 121 6.12 -2.14 -2.59
CA ALA A 121 7.28 -2.98 -2.32
C ALA A 121 7.88 -2.87 -0.91
N CYS A 122 7.40 -1.96 -0.05
CA CYS A 122 8.04 -1.65 1.25
C CYS A 122 8.24 -2.84 2.22
N HIS A 123 7.61 -3.99 1.99
CA HIS A 123 7.80 -5.20 2.78
C HIS A 123 8.99 -6.06 2.32
N ASP A 124 9.55 -5.78 1.15
CA ASP A 124 10.63 -6.54 0.51
C ASP A 124 11.83 -5.62 0.24
N GLN A 125 12.95 -5.89 0.90
CA GLN A 125 14.16 -5.06 0.79
C GLN A 125 14.81 -5.16 -0.60
N ASP A 126 14.84 -6.34 -1.20
CA ASP A 126 15.54 -6.57 -2.46
C ASP A 126 14.79 -5.90 -3.61
N ILE A 127 13.46 -5.99 -3.60
CA ILE A 127 12.61 -5.29 -4.57
C ILE A 127 12.71 -3.77 -4.38
N ILE A 128 12.73 -3.27 -3.14
CA ILE A 128 12.89 -1.83 -2.86
C ILE A 128 14.23 -1.32 -3.39
N ALA A 129 15.33 -2.02 -3.10
CA ALA A 129 16.64 -1.65 -3.60
C ALA A 129 16.66 -1.64 -5.13
N TRP A 130 16.14 -2.68 -5.76
CA TRP A 130 16.04 -2.77 -7.21
C TRP A 130 15.23 -1.61 -7.80
N LEU A 131 14.06 -1.29 -7.23
CA LEU A 131 13.24 -0.17 -7.72
C LEU A 131 13.97 1.17 -7.62
N VAL A 132 14.64 1.44 -6.51
CA VAL A 132 15.41 2.67 -6.30
C VAL A 132 16.57 2.77 -7.29
N ASP A 133 17.30 1.67 -7.50
CA ASP A 133 18.40 1.59 -8.49
C ASP A 133 17.90 1.85 -9.93
N HIS A 134 16.62 1.60 -10.21
CA HIS A 134 15.97 1.85 -11.50
C HIS A 134 15.21 3.19 -11.55
N GLY A 135 15.49 4.10 -10.63
CA GLY A 135 14.98 5.48 -10.66
C GLY A 135 13.63 5.68 -9.96
N ALA A 136 13.18 4.73 -9.14
CA ALA A 136 12.03 4.95 -8.26
C ALA A 136 12.36 6.00 -7.20
N ARG A 137 11.54 7.04 -7.15
CA ARG A 137 11.65 8.16 -6.22
C ARG A 137 11.18 7.76 -4.83
N VAL A 138 12.03 7.95 -3.84
CA VAL A 138 11.68 7.70 -2.43
C VAL A 138 10.95 8.88 -1.78
N ASP A 139 11.03 10.07 -2.38
CA ASP A 139 10.30 11.24 -1.92
C ASP A 139 8.84 11.16 -2.36
N GLY A 140 7.91 11.56 -1.49
CA GLY A 140 6.46 11.42 -1.72
C GLY A 140 5.86 12.42 -2.70
N GLY A 141 6.69 13.28 -3.32
CA GLY A 141 6.23 14.55 -3.88
C GLY A 141 5.81 15.50 -2.76
N GLU A 142 6.30 16.74 -2.78
CA GLU A 142 6.02 17.69 -1.71
C GLU A 142 4.56 18.16 -1.78
N TYR A 143 3.69 17.53 -0.99
CA TYR A 143 2.42 18.15 -0.60
C TYR A 143 2.56 18.61 0.83
N GLU A 144 2.88 19.89 1.00
CA GLU A 144 2.96 20.52 2.32
C GLU A 144 1.62 20.43 3.07
N TYR A 145 0.49 20.36 2.37
CA TYR A 145 -0.83 20.23 3.00
C TYR A 145 -1.84 19.47 2.12
N GLU A 146 -1.84 18.14 2.21
CA GLU A 146 -3.09 17.37 2.14
C GLU A 146 -3.37 16.83 3.54
N ILE A 147 -4.62 16.96 4.01
CA ILE A 147 -5.10 16.38 5.28
C ILE A 147 -4.80 14.86 5.36
N PHE A 148 -4.74 14.21 4.19
CA PHE A 148 -4.29 12.84 4.01
C PHE A 148 -3.36 12.79 2.79
N PRO A 149 -2.03 12.95 2.94
CA PRO A 149 -1.13 12.85 1.79
C PRO A 149 -1.31 11.50 1.12
N GLN A 150 -1.61 11.52 -0.17
CA GLN A 150 -1.72 10.31 -1.00
C GLN A 150 -0.69 10.36 -2.14
N PRO A 151 0.29 9.44 -2.17
CA PRO A 151 0.50 8.36 -1.20
C PRO A 151 1.02 8.86 0.16
N ALA A 152 0.88 8.04 1.20
CA ALA A 152 1.50 8.31 2.50
C ALA A 152 3.03 8.38 2.33
N PRO A 153 3.77 9.20 3.11
CA PRO A 153 5.22 9.21 3.06
C PRO A 153 5.79 7.80 3.16
N LEU A 154 6.81 7.49 2.35
CA LEU A 154 7.29 6.13 2.16
C LEU A 154 7.71 5.46 3.48
N LEU A 155 8.30 6.24 4.41
CA LEU A 155 8.67 5.73 5.73
C LEU A 155 7.48 5.41 6.63
N GLU A 156 6.31 6.04 6.46
CA GLU A 156 5.08 5.61 7.15
C GLU A 156 4.64 4.23 6.67
N THR A 157 4.69 4.01 5.35
CA THR A 157 4.38 2.72 4.74
C THR A 157 5.39 1.66 5.16
N CYS A 158 6.69 1.97 5.17
CA CYS A 158 7.74 1.06 5.66
C CYS A 158 7.60 0.76 7.16
N ALA A 159 7.25 1.75 8.00
CA ALA A 159 7.00 1.52 9.43
C ALA A 159 5.82 0.56 9.67
N LEU A 160 4.79 0.63 8.83
CA LEU A 160 3.64 -0.26 8.91
C LEU A 160 3.99 -1.72 8.59
N GLN A 161 4.76 -1.98 7.51
CA GLN A 161 4.93 -3.34 6.97
C GLN A 161 6.39 -3.79 6.72
N GLY A 162 7.34 -2.87 6.55
CA GLY A 162 8.73 -3.13 6.18
C GLY A 162 9.69 -3.36 7.34
N SER A 163 10.87 -3.91 7.06
CA SER A 163 11.90 -4.21 8.08
C SER A 163 12.66 -2.93 8.52
N VAL A 164 13.38 -3.00 9.64
CA VAL A 164 14.27 -1.92 10.08
C VAL A 164 15.38 -1.68 9.05
N SER A 165 15.89 -2.73 8.41
CA SER A 165 16.89 -2.63 7.35
C SER A 165 16.37 -1.83 6.15
N THR A 166 15.17 -2.16 5.66
CA THR A 166 14.50 -1.41 4.58
C THR A 166 14.28 0.05 4.98
N PHE A 167 13.88 0.30 6.23
CA PHE A 167 13.65 1.65 6.72
C PHE A 167 14.93 2.49 6.76
N LYS A 168 16.03 1.93 7.30
CA LYS A 168 17.35 2.59 7.33
C LYS A 168 17.83 2.89 5.91
N TYR A 169 17.74 1.92 5.00
CA TYR A 169 18.07 2.12 3.59
C TYR A 169 17.26 3.27 2.97
N LEU A 170 15.94 3.26 3.10
CA LEU A 170 15.09 4.32 2.54
C LEU A 170 15.41 5.71 3.11
N GLN A 171 15.73 5.78 4.41
CA GLN A 171 16.15 7.03 5.04
C GLN A 171 17.50 7.53 4.49
N GLU A 172 18.46 6.63 4.24
CA GLU A 172 19.72 6.95 3.57
C GLU A 172 19.51 7.46 2.13
N GLN A 173 18.50 6.94 1.43
CA GLN A 173 18.09 7.42 0.10
C GLN A 173 17.30 8.75 0.14
N GLY A 174 17.06 9.32 1.32
CA GLY A 174 16.39 10.61 1.50
C GLY A 174 14.88 10.55 1.72
N ALA A 175 14.32 9.36 2.01
CA ALA A 175 12.93 9.26 2.42
C ALA A 175 12.70 10.00 3.74
N ARG A 176 11.64 10.82 3.80
CA ARG A 176 11.33 11.68 4.95
C ARG A 176 10.45 10.97 5.96
N LEU A 177 10.67 11.26 7.24
CA LEU A 177 9.80 10.83 8.33
C LEU A 177 8.44 11.52 8.19
N GLY A 178 7.38 10.72 8.24
CA GLY A 178 6.02 11.23 8.27
C GLY A 178 5.55 11.43 9.72
N ARG A 179 4.52 12.26 9.90
CA ARG A 179 3.94 12.52 11.23
C ARG A 179 3.39 11.25 11.88
N ARG A 180 2.98 10.26 11.06
CA ARG A 180 2.33 9.02 11.53
C ARG A 180 3.27 7.82 11.55
N THR A 181 4.57 8.01 11.34
CA THR A 181 5.53 6.90 11.26
C THR A 181 5.47 6.03 12.52
N LEU A 182 5.49 6.63 13.71
CA LEU A 182 5.36 5.89 14.97
C LEU A 182 3.95 5.30 15.13
N HIS A 183 2.91 6.07 14.84
CA HIS A 183 1.51 5.65 15.00
C HIS A 183 1.17 4.40 14.17
N LEU A 184 1.61 4.35 12.92
CA LEU A 184 1.39 3.18 12.06
C LEU A 184 2.19 1.96 12.52
N ALA A 185 3.44 2.13 12.93
CA ALA A 185 4.23 1.04 13.53
C ALA A 185 3.56 0.50 14.80
N THR A 186 3.09 1.39 15.67
CA THR A 186 2.37 1.04 16.90
C THR A 186 1.09 0.26 16.59
N GLY A 187 0.25 0.76 15.69
CA GLY A 187 -0.98 0.09 15.28
C GLY A 187 -0.73 -1.28 14.63
N ALA A 188 0.33 -1.41 13.82
CA ALA A 188 0.74 -2.69 13.23
C ALA A 188 1.22 -3.68 14.29
N ALA A 189 2.06 -3.26 15.22
CA ALA A 189 2.54 -4.10 16.32
C ALA A 189 1.37 -4.56 17.23
N ALA A 190 0.41 -3.67 17.49
CA ALA A 190 -0.75 -3.94 18.34
C ALA A 190 -1.84 -4.79 17.68
N ALA A 191 -1.90 -4.83 16.35
CA ALA A 191 -2.86 -5.64 15.62
C ALA A 191 -2.54 -7.13 15.65
N LEU A 192 -1.25 -7.50 15.73
CA LEU A 192 -0.78 -8.88 15.61
C LEU A 192 -1.09 -9.69 16.87
N GLY A 193 -1.63 -10.89 16.65
CA GLY A 193 -2.15 -11.75 17.71
C GLY A 193 -1.08 -12.58 18.41
N VAL A 194 -1.53 -13.71 18.97
CA VAL A 194 -0.68 -14.78 19.52
C VAL A 194 -0.57 -15.97 18.57
N ASP A 195 -1.05 -15.82 17.33
CA ASP A 195 -0.98 -16.87 16.32
C ASP A 195 0.49 -17.20 16.00
N PRO A 196 0.93 -18.46 16.13
CA PRO A 196 2.28 -18.88 15.77
C PRO A 196 2.70 -18.51 14.34
N ASN A 197 1.76 -18.48 13.39
CA ASN A 197 2.02 -18.11 11.99
C ASN A 197 2.41 -16.63 11.84
N GLU A 198 2.12 -15.80 12.83
CA GLU A 198 2.45 -14.37 12.83
C GLU A 198 3.67 -14.05 13.70
N ALA A 199 4.32 -15.05 14.31
CA ALA A 199 5.38 -14.82 15.31
C ALA A 199 6.55 -14.00 14.75
N GLU A 200 7.08 -14.35 13.57
CA GLU A 200 8.17 -13.60 12.94
C GLU A 200 7.72 -12.20 12.50
N ARG A 201 6.49 -12.08 11.97
CA ARG A 201 5.93 -10.77 11.60
C ARG A 201 5.77 -9.87 12.81
N LYS A 202 5.33 -10.43 13.94
CA LYS A 202 5.18 -9.75 15.22
C LYS A 202 6.52 -9.31 15.77
N LYS A 203 7.53 -10.18 15.73
CA LYS A 203 8.90 -9.85 16.08
C LYS A 203 9.42 -8.67 15.25
N ALA A 204 9.24 -8.70 13.93
CA ALA A 204 9.62 -7.61 13.05
C ALA A 204 8.87 -6.29 13.34
N ARG A 205 7.56 -6.34 13.66
CA ARG A 205 6.80 -5.13 14.04
C ARG A 205 7.26 -4.55 15.38
N LEU A 206 7.55 -5.41 16.36
CA LEU A 206 8.08 -4.98 17.65
C LEU A 206 9.50 -4.41 17.53
N GLU A 207 10.33 -5.02 16.68
CA GLU A 207 11.66 -4.51 16.36
C GLU A 207 11.58 -3.11 15.72
N MET A 208 10.72 -2.92 14.73
CA MET A 208 10.45 -1.60 14.14
C MET A 208 9.99 -0.59 15.19
N LEU A 209 9.01 -0.96 16.02
CA LEU A 209 8.49 -0.08 17.08
C LEU A 209 9.60 0.33 18.07
N ARG A 210 10.43 -0.62 18.50
CA ARG A 210 11.57 -0.33 19.39
C ARG A 210 12.60 0.56 18.71
N PHE A 211 12.95 0.27 17.46
CA PHE A 211 13.87 1.10 16.66
C PHE A 211 13.41 2.56 16.60
N LEU A 212 12.13 2.80 16.31
CA LEU A 212 11.58 4.16 16.19
C LEU A 212 11.59 4.95 17.50
N VAL A 213 11.35 4.31 18.64
CA VAL A 213 11.32 4.98 19.95
C VAL A 213 12.72 5.07 20.57
N GLU A 214 13.52 4.01 20.48
CA GLU A 214 14.78 3.87 21.19
C GLU A 214 15.99 4.37 20.39
N GLU A 215 16.00 4.22 19.06
CA GLU A 215 17.10 4.71 18.21
C GLU A 215 16.74 6.03 17.54
N VAL A 216 15.59 6.11 16.87
CA VAL A 216 15.15 7.34 16.16
C VAL A 216 14.65 8.42 17.13
N LYS A 217 14.28 8.04 18.36
CA LYS A 217 13.80 8.94 19.42
C LYS A 217 12.54 9.72 19.03
N LEU A 218 11.63 9.09 18.29
CA LEU A 218 10.33 9.70 18.01
C LEU A 218 9.54 9.91 19.30
N ASP A 219 8.89 11.07 19.41
CA ASP A 219 8.07 11.42 20.57
C ASP A 219 6.85 10.49 20.68
N VAL A 220 6.80 9.73 21.78
CA VAL A 220 5.74 8.77 22.08
C VAL A 220 4.39 9.44 22.37
N ASN A 221 4.37 10.76 22.57
CA ASN A 221 3.19 11.58 22.82
C ASN A 221 2.82 12.47 21.63
N ALA A 222 3.50 12.34 20.49
CA ALA A 222 3.22 13.14 19.31
C ALA A 222 1.80 12.90 18.76
N MET A 223 1.14 13.99 18.39
CA MET A 223 -0.15 13.94 17.71
C MET A 223 0.02 13.55 16.23
N ASP A 224 -0.83 12.65 15.74
CA ASP A 224 -0.85 12.25 14.32
C ASP A 224 -1.35 13.34 13.38
N THR A 225 -2.07 14.35 13.90
CA THR A 225 -2.56 15.52 13.19
C THR A 225 -2.76 16.71 14.13
N ASP A 226 -2.63 17.92 13.60
CA ASP A 226 -2.95 19.19 14.27
C ASP A 226 -4.32 19.77 13.87
N VAL A 227 -5.06 19.08 12.98
CA VAL A 227 -6.35 19.54 12.44
C VAL A 227 -7.54 18.68 12.92
N PRO A 228 -8.71 19.28 13.28
CA PRO A 228 -9.90 18.55 13.73
C PRO A 228 -10.68 17.76 12.65
N HIS A 229 -11.52 16.81 13.11
CA HIS A 229 -12.54 16.06 12.35
C HIS A 229 -12.02 15.08 11.28
N HIS A 230 -11.16 14.14 11.65
CA HIS A 230 -10.61 13.17 10.71
C HIS A 230 -10.81 11.74 11.20
N ALA A 231 -11.77 11.04 10.58
CA ALA A 231 -12.23 9.67 10.92
C ALA A 231 -11.16 8.55 10.86
N ARG A 232 -9.88 8.87 10.69
CA ARG A 232 -8.76 7.92 10.63
C ARG A 232 -7.56 8.31 11.50
N HIS A 233 -7.69 9.38 12.27
CA HIS A 233 -6.68 9.86 13.21
C HIS A 233 -7.16 9.54 14.62
N LEU A 234 -6.31 8.86 15.39
CA LEU A 234 -6.63 8.46 16.75
C LEU A 234 -5.90 9.34 17.77
N GLY A 235 -5.02 10.23 17.32
CA GLY A 235 -4.21 11.09 18.18
C GLY A 235 -2.82 10.52 18.41
N THR A 236 -2.51 10.18 19.66
CA THR A 236 -1.17 9.69 20.05
C THR A 236 -0.95 8.23 19.68
N PRO A 237 0.31 7.75 19.61
CA PRO A 237 0.62 6.34 19.35
C PRO A 237 -0.11 5.37 20.29
N ILE A 238 -0.24 5.70 21.59
CA ILE A 238 -0.96 4.85 22.54
C ILE A 238 -2.45 4.69 22.19
N CYS A 239 -3.09 5.69 21.56
CA CYS A 239 -4.46 5.55 21.05
C CYS A 239 -4.55 4.54 19.89
N TYR A 240 -3.54 4.46 19.02
CA TYR A 240 -3.47 3.44 17.96
C TYR A 240 -3.30 2.03 18.51
N ALA A 241 -2.55 1.87 19.60
CA ALA A 241 -2.44 0.58 20.29
C ALA A 241 -3.76 0.22 21.00
N ALA A 242 -4.38 1.19 21.66
CA ALA A 242 -5.65 1.04 22.38
C ALA A 242 -6.80 0.61 21.46
N SER A 243 -6.77 1.02 20.19
CA SER A 243 -7.79 0.67 19.19
C SER A 243 -7.70 -0.78 18.66
N LYS A 244 -6.78 -1.61 19.18
CA LYS A 244 -6.54 -2.99 18.70
C LYS A 244 -6.80 -3.99 19.82
N ALA A 245 -7.56 -5.04 19.53
CA ALA A 245 -7.91 -6.08 20.51
C ALA A 245 -6.69 -6.76 21.17
N ASN A 246 -5.56 -6.86 20.44
CA ASN A 246 -4.30 -7.45 20.92
C ASN A 246 -3.28 -6.41 21.40
N GLY A 247 -3.67 -5.15 21.54
CA GLY A 247 -2.75 -4.04 21.85
C GLY A 247 -2.20 -4.01 23.27
N GLU A 248 -2.62 -4.92 24.16
CA GLU A 248 -2.25 -4.94 25.58
C GLU A 248 -0.74 -4.77 25.83
N ALA A 249 0.07 -5.61 25.18
CA ALA A 249 1.52 -5.60 25.36
C ALA A 249 2.16 -4.30 24.86
N VAL A 250 1.63 -3.75 23.76
CA VAL A 250 2.12 -2.49 23.17
C VAL A 250 1.72 -1.30 24.04
N VAL A 251 0.50 -1.30 24.61
CA VAL A 251 0.07 -0.27 25.57
C VAL A 251 0.94 -0.29 26.82
N ARG A 252 1.18 -1.46 27.44
CA ARG A 252 2.08 -1.57 28.60
C ARG A 252 3.47 -1.02 28.29
N TRP A 253 4.04 -1.44 27.16
CA TRP A 253 5.36 -0.99 26.74
C TRP A 253 5.40 0.53 26.47
N LEU A 254 4.39 1.12 25.84
CA LEU A 254 4.33 2.58 25.62
C LEU A 254 4.24 3.35 26.95
N LEU A 255 3.48 2.86 27.92
CA LEU A 255 3.40 3.45 29.26
C LEU A 255 4.78 3.41 29.96
N GLU A 256 5.51 2.30 29.85
CA GLU A 256 6.89 2.18 30.35
C GLU A 256 7.85 3.17 29.67
N LYS A 257 7.58 3.53 28.41
CA LYS A 257 8.33 4.55 27.65
C LYS A 257 7.85 5.99 27.90
N GLY A 258 6.91 6.21 28.80
CA GLY A 258 6.44 7.55 29.18
C GLY A 258 5.31 8.10 28.31
N ALA A 259 4.57 7.25 27.60
CA ALA A 259 3.34 7.68 26.94
C ALA A 259 2.30 8.12 27.99
N ASP A 260 1.68 9.28 27.79
CA ASP A 260 0.57 9.78 28.62
C ASP A 260 -0.76 9.37 27.98
N PRO A 261 -1.49 8.39 28.56
CA PRO A 261 -2.75 7.91 28.00
C PRO A 261 -3.90 8.92 28.11
N ARG A 262 -3.70 10.05 28.79
CA ARG A 262 -4.72 11.10 29.02
C ARG A 262 -4.68 12.20 27.96
N ILE A 263 -3.68 12.19 27.07
CA ILE A 263 -3.62 13.14 25.96
C ILE A 263 -4.82 12.89 25.06
N LYS A 264 -5.63 13.92 24.90
CA LYS A 264 -6.83 13.87 24.07
C LYS A 264 -6.49 14.24 22.64
N ASN A 265 -7.06 13.51 21.71
CA ASN A 265 -7.03 13.86 20.31
C ASN A 265 -7.93 15.07 20.01
N MET A 266 -7.99 15.47 18.74
CA MET A 266 -8.77 16.63 18.30
C MET A 266 -10.29 16.48 18.48
N GLU A 267 -10.77 15.27 18.76
CA GLU A 267 -12.18 14.97 19.05
C GLU A 267 -12.43 14.81 20.56
N GLY A 268 -11.41 15.05 21.39
CA GLY A 268 -11.50 14.92 22.83
C GLY A 268 -11.36 13.48 23.35
N ALA A 269 -11.06 12.52 22.47
CA ALA A 269 -10.86 11.11 22.83
C ALA A 269 -9.40 10.86 23.26
N ASP A 270 -9.24 10.23 24.43
CA ASP A 270 -7.96 9.74 24.93
C ASP A 270 -7.84 8.22 24.72
N ALA A 271 -6.77 7.59 25.22
CA ALA A 271 -6.54 6.16 25.00
C ALA A 271 -7.64 5.28 25.63
N GLU A 272 -8.20 5.68 26.78
CA GLU A 272 -9.27 4.94 27.47
C GLU A 272 -10.56 4.99 26.64
N TYR A 273 -10.92 6.17 26.15
CA TYR A 273 -12.07 6.35 25.25
C TYR A 273 -11.90 5.52 23.98
N VAL A 274 -10.74 5.59 23.31
CA VAL A 274 -10.50 4.85 22.07
C VAL A 274 -10.61 3.33 22.28
N ALA A 275 -10.05 2.80 23.38
CA ALA A 275 -10.19 1.38 23.71
C ALA A 275 -11.65 0.98 23.92
N GLN A 276 -12.43 1.81 24.61
CA GLN A 276 -13.85 1.55 24.86
C GLN A 276 -14.69 1.59 23.57
N ASP A 277 -14.52 2.63 22.75
CA ASP A 277 -15.23 2.81 21.48
C ASP A 277 -14.97 1.66 20.51
N HIS A 278 -13.74 1.12 20.50
CA HIS A 278 -13.36 -0.02 19.66
C HIS A 278 -13.61 -1.39 20.31
N GLY A 279 -14.19 -1.45 21.52
CA GLY A 279 -14.46 -2.71 22.24
C GLY A 279 -13.19 -3.51 22.60
N CYS A 280 -12.07 -2.83 22.79
CA CYS A 280 -10.76 -3.42 23.04
C CYS A 280 -10.51 -3.61 24.54
N GLU A 281 -11.09 -4.67 25.11
CA GLU A 281 -11.08 -4.95 26.55
C GLU A 281 -9.69 -5.10 27.18
N LYS A 282 -8.74 -5.75 26.50
CA LYS A 282 -7.39 -5.97 27.06
C LYS A 282 -6.62 -4.65 27.21
N PRO A 283 -6.46 -3.81 26.16
CA PRO A 283 -5.92 -2.46 26.33
C PRO A 283 -6.68 -1.63 27.39
N LEU A 284 -8.02 -1.68 27.39
CA LEU A 284 -8.85 -0.93 28.33
C LEU A 284 -8.53 -1.28 29.80
N ALA A 285 -8.36 -2.58 30.09
CA ALA A 285 -7.99 -3.05 31.42
C ALA A 285 -6.63 -2.48 31.87
N VAL A 286 -5.63 -2.48 31.00
CA VAL A 286 -4.29 -1.90 31.29
C VAL A 286 -4.38 -0.41 31.60
N LEU A 287 -5.14 0.34 30.80
CA LEU A 287 -5.27 1.79 30.97
C LEU A 287 -5.96 2.14 32.29
N ARG A 288 -6.99 1.38 32.69
CA ARG A 288 -7.68 1.55 33.98
C ARG A 288 -6.80 1.15 35.16
N GLU A 289 -6.04 0.06 35.04
CA GLU A 289 -5.05 -0.36 36.03
C GLU A 289 -4.02 0.76 36.26
N TRP A 290 -3.43 1.27 35.18
CA TRP A 290 -2.46 2.36 35.24
C TRP A 290 -3.04 3.61 35.93
N LYS A 291 -4.27 4.00 35.58
CA LYS A 291 -4.96 5.17 36.16
C LYS A 291 -5.20 5.01 37.67
N ALA A 292 -5.57 3.81 38.12
CA ALA A 292 -5.78 3.52 39.54
C ALA A 292 -4.48 3.64 40.35
N VAL A 293 -3.35 3.17 39.80
CA VAL A 293 -2.03 3.27 40.44
C VAL A 293 -1.58 4.74 40.57
N GLN A 294 -1.77 5.55 39.54
CA GLN A 294 -1.42 6.98 39.59
C GLN A 294 -2.29 7.76 40.58
N GLY A 295 -3.58 7.42 40.69
CA GLY A 295 -4.49 8.05 41.64
C GLY A 295 -4.24 7.71 43.12
N GLN A 296 -3.48 6.65 43.41
CA GLN A 296 -3.06 6.29 44.77
C GLN A 296 -1.69 6.89 45.16
N SER A 297 -0.97 7.46 44.19
CA SER A 297 0.39 7.98 44.36
C SER A 297 0.44 9.50 44.54
N GLY A 298 -0.72 10.17 44.64
CA GLY A 298 -0.87 11.61 44.88
C GLY A 298 -1.74 11.88 46.10
#